data_AF-A0A3D5AU06-F1
#
_entry.id   AF-A0A3D5AU06-F1
#
_cell.length_a   1.000
_cell.length_b   1.000
_cell.length_c   1.000
_cell.angle_alpha   90.00
_cell.angle_beta   90.00
_cell.angle_gamma   90.00
#
_symmetry.space_group_name_H-M   'P 1'
#
loop_
_entity.id
_entity.type
_entity.pdbx_description
1 polymer ?
#
loop_
_entity_poly.entity_id
_entity_poly.type
_entity_poly.pdbx_seq_one_letter_code
_entity_poly.pdbx_strand_id
1 'polypeptide(L)'
;LLSAGNEYATGGGGSLSGGFITGYTYGSLDGNSNADSSGQTSDIFVTRYSSSGAMQWTRMIGTTTNDKAYAATTDAADNVYAAGFSLGDLDANSSSGGADFVILKYLANGDKQ
;
A
#
# COMPACT_ATOMS: atom_id res chain seq x y z
N LEU A 1 9.20 7.07 11.38
CA LEU A 1 9.03 6.87 9.93
C LEU A 1 9.80 7.96 9.22
N LEU A 2 10.61 7.59 8.21
CA LEU A 2 11.23 8.55 7.30
C LEU A 2 10.41 8.50 6.00
N SER A 3 9.87 9.65 5.61
CA SER A 3 9.25 9.85 4.30
C SER A 3 10.01 10.92 3.54
N ALA A 4 10.13 10.75 2.22
CA ALA A 4 10.62 11.76 1.29
C ALA A 4 9.49 12.50 0.54
N GLY A 5 8.22 12.31 0.90
CA GLY A 5 7.06 12.87 0.19
C GLY A 5 5.84 13.07 1.07
N ASN A 6 4.69 13.37 0.45
CA ASN A 6 3.41 13.46 1.16
C ASN A 6 2.74 12.09 1.22
N GLU A 7 2.32 11.67 2.42
CA GLU A 7 1.49 10.48 2.65
C GLU A 7 0.03 10.86 2.84
N TYR A 8 -0.86 10.11 2.19
CA TYR A 8 -2.29 10.23 2.39
C TYR A 8 -2.84 8.88 2.81
N ALA A 9 -3.16 8.74 4.10
CA ALA A 9 -3.91 7.60 4.61
C ALA A 9 -5.40 7.74 4.24
N THR A 10 -5.97 6.70 3.65
CA THR A 10 -7.34 6.72 3.09
C THR A 10 -8.23 5.62 3.65
N GLY A 11 -7.63 4.52 4.12
CA GLY A 11 -8.33 3.39 4.73
C GLY A 11 -7.51 2.78 5.85
N GLY A 12 -8.19 2.20 6.85
CA GLY A 12 -7.53 1.57 7.98
C GLY A 12 -8.51 0.81 8.85
N GLY A 13 -7.98 -0.03 9.73
CA GLY A 13 -8.77 -0.87 10.61
C GLY A 13 -7.91 -1.57 11.65
N GLY A 14 -8.57 -2.37 12.49
CA GLY A 14 -7.95 -3.09 13.59
C GLY A 14 -8.35 -4.56 13.63
N SER A 15 -7.48 -5.37 14.19
CA SER A 15 -7.64 -6.78 14.52
C SER A 15 -7.15 -7.00 15.96
N LEU A 16 -7.41 -8.16 16.57
CA LEU A 16 -6.86 -8.49 17.89
C LEU A 16 -5.31 -8.43 17.91
N SER A 17 -4.68 -8.69 16.77
CA SER A 17 -3.22 -8.69 16.60
C SER A 17 -2.62 -7.30 16.35
N GLY A 18 -3.46 -6.29 16.09
CA GLY A 18 -3.02 -4.91 15.83
C GLY A 18 -3.74 -4.20 14.69
N GLY A 19 -3.23 -3.03 14.31
CA GLY A 19 -3.83 -2.13 13.31
C GLY A 19 -3.21 -2.25 11.91
N PHE A 20 -3.89 -1.70 10.92
CA PHE A 20 -3.32 -1.48 9.58
C PHE A 20 -3.83 -0.16 9.00
N ILE A 21 -3.02 0.43 8.13
CA ILE A 21 -3.36 1.65 7.39
C ILE A 21 -2.92 1.45 5.94
N THR A 22 -3.73 1.92 5.00
CA THR A 22 -3.39 1.99 3.58
C THR A 22 -3.62 3.40 3.05
N GLY A 23 -3.01 3.67 1.90
CA GLY A 23 -3.10 4.95 1.25
C GLY A 23 -2.17 5.02 0.06
N TYR A 24 -1.73 6.23 -0.23
CA TYR A 24 -0.72 6.47 -1.25
C TYR A 24 0.32 7.49 -0.80
N THR A 25 1.52 7.41 -1.37
CA THR A 25 2.62 8.36 -1.13
C THR A 25 3.31 8.75 -2.43
N TYR A 26 3.75 9.99 -2.53
CA TYR A 26 4.53 10.53 -3.65
C TYR A 26 6.05 10.30 -3.49
N GLY A 27 6.48 9.76 -2.34
CA GLY A 27 7.88 9.60 -2.01
C GLY A 27 8.21 8.17 -1.55
N SER A 28 9.49 7.96 -1.26
CA SER A 28 9.93 6.74 -0.60
C SER A 28 9.45 6.71 0.85
N LEU A 29 9.03 5.54 1.33
CA LEU A 29 8.48 5.35 2.67
C LEU A 29 9.08 4.10 3.33
N ASP A 30 9.69 4.27 4.51
CA ASP A 30 10.17 3.16 5.34
C ASP A 30 11.09 2.17 4.59
N GLY A 31 12.03 2.70 3.81
CA GLY A 31 12.97 1.91 3.01
C GLY A 31 12.40 1.34 1.70
N ASN A 32 11.12 1.59 1.39
CA ASN A 32 10.53 1.27 0.10
C ASN A 32 10.66 2.47 -0.85
N SER A 33 11.14 2.26 -2.07
CA SER A 33 11.34 3.31 -3.07
C SER A 33 10.09 3.52 -3.93
N ASN A 34 9.78 4.78 -4.23
CA ASN A 34 8.71 5.12 -5.16
C ASN A 34 9.09 4.67 -6.58
N ALA A 35 8.13 4.10 -7.31
CA ALA A 35 8.34 3.60 -8.66
C ALA A 35 8.67 4.72 -9.66
N ASP A 36 8.14 5.92 -9.45
CA ASP A 36 8.59 7.15 -10.11
C ASP A 36 9.65 7.88 -9.26
N SER A 37 10.91 7.74 -9.65
CA SER A 37 12.03 8.41 -8.96
C SER A 37 11.95 9.94 -8.93
N SER A 38 11.08 10.55 -9.75
CA SER A 38 10.87 12.00 -9.73
C SER A 38 9.85 12.46 -8.68
N GLY A 39 9.12 11.53 -8.06
CA GLY A 39 8.12 11.80 -7.03
C GLY A 39 6.89 12.58 -7.53
N GLN A 40 6.61 12.52 -8.83
CA GLN A 40 5.47 13.21 -9.43
C GLN A 40 4.20 12.35 -9.41
N THR A 41 4.36 11.02 -9.32
CA THR A 41 3.27 10.07 -9.19
C THR A 41 3.24 9.41 -7.82
N SER A 42 2.09 8.84 -7.46
CA SER A 42 1.90 8.21 -6.16
C SER A 42 1.90 6.70 -6.25
N ASP A 43 2.48 6.04 -5.24
CA ASP A 43 2.43 4.59 -5.06
C ASP A 43 1.51 4.21 -3.91
N ILE A 44 0.97 2.99 -3.97
CA ILE A 44 0.18 2.41 -2.88
C ILE A 44 1.11 2.04 -1.73
N PHE A 45 0.73 2.40 -0.50
CA PHE A 45 1.36 1.85 0.69
C PHE A 45 0.36 1.08 1.57
N VAL A 46 0.89 0.10 2.30
CA VAL A 46 0.23 -0.60 3.40
C VAL A 46 1.20 -0.70 4.56
N THR A 47 0.76 -0.27 5.74
CA THR A 47 1.54 -0.37 6.98
C THR A 47 0.76 -1.16 8.02
N ARG A 48 1.43 -2.12 8.66
CA ARG A 48 0.91 -2.93 9.75
C ARG A 48 1.51 -2.48 11.08
N TYR A 49 0.68 -2.48 12.12
CA TYR A 49 1.07 -2.19 13.49
C TYR A 49 0.66 -3.34 14.40
N SER A 50 1.44 -3.58 15.45
CA SER A 50 1.07 -4.46 16.56
C SER A 50 -0.08 -3.85 17.38
N SER A 51 -0.65 -4.65 18.28
CA SER A 51 -1.66 -4.19 19.25
C SER A 51 -1.16 -3.11 20.22
N SER A 52 0.16 -3.01 20.42
CA SER A 52 0.79 -1.91 21.19
C SER A 52 1.04 -0.65 20.36
N GLY A 53 0.68 -0.66 19.06
CA GLY A 53 0.93 0.45 18.14
C GLY A 53 2.35 0.49 17.55
N ALA A 54 3.17 -0.54 17.78
CA ALA A 54 4.49 -0.61 17.18
C ALA A 54 4.39 -1.03 15.71
N MET A 55 5.04 -0.30 14.81
CA MET A 55 5.07 -0.65 13.39
C MET A 55 5.78 -1.99 13.17
N GLN A 56 5.13 -2.90 12.45
CA GLN A 56 5.67 -4.23 12.14
C GLN A 56 6.32 -4.25 10.76
N TRP A 57 5.63 -3.69 9.77
CA TRP A 57 6.15 -3.59 8.41
C TRP A 57 5.41 -2.50 7.62
N THR A 58 6.09 -1.96 6.62
CA THR A 58 5.52 -1.18 5.52
C THR A 58 5.81 -1.88 4.20
N ARG A 59 4.84 -1.88 3.30
CA ARG A 59 4.98 -2.32 1.92
C ARG A 59 4.51 -1.24 0.99
N MET A 60 5.25 -1.04 -0.10
CA MET A 60 4.90 -0.11 -1.16
C MET A 60 4.92 -0.82 -2.51
N ILE A 61 3.99 -0.46 -3.37
CA ILE A 61 3.91 -0.97 -4.74
C ILE A 61 3.25 0.08 -5.63
N GLY A 62 3.78 0.25 -6.83
CA GLY A 62 3.28 1.20 -7.80
C GLY A 62 3.99 1.08 -9.13
N THR A 63 3.74 2.06 -9.97
CA THR A 63 4.16 2.19 -11.35
C THR A 63 4.73 3.59 -11.57
N THR A 64 5.16 3.90 -12.79
CA THR A 64 5.53 5.28 -13.16
C THR A 64 4.32 6.20 -13.37
N THR A 65 3.12 5.76 -12.97
CA THR A 65 1.85 6.50 -13.03
C THR A 65 1.18 6.50 -11.65
N ASN A 66 -0.05 7.03 -11.52
CA ASN A 66 -0.68 7.09 -10.19
C ASN A 66 -1.32 5.76 -9.80
N ASP A 67 -0.93 5.27 -8.64
CA ASP A 67 -1.47 4.10 -7.98
C ASP A 67 -1.96 4.47 -6.58
N LYS A 68 -3.20 4.11 -6.26
CA LYS A 68 -3.85 4.56 -5.02
C LYS A 68 -4.73 3.49 -4.41
N ALA A 69 -4.52 3.22 -3.13
CA ALA A 69 -5.44 2.45 -2.31
C ALA A 69 -6.39 3.39 -1.55
N TYR A 70 -7.63 2.95 -1.36
CA TYR A 70 -8.69 3.71 -0.67
C TYR A 70 -9.34 2.94 0.46
N ALA A 71 -9.20 1.61 0.48
CA ALA A 71 -9.78 0.77 1.50
C ALA A 71 -8.82 -0.37 1.84
N ALA A 72 -8.85 -0.81 3.08
CA ALA A 72 -8.19 -2.04 3.49
C ALA A 72 -9.03 -2.80 4.52
N THR A 73 -8.83 -4.10 4.59
CA THR A 73 -9.44 -5.00 5.58
C THR A 73 -8.49 -6.15 5.90
N THR A 74 -8.85 -6.97 6.89
CA THR A 74 -8.13 -8.20 7.23
C THR A 74 -9.03 -9.43 7.15
N ASP A 75 -8.45 -10.59 6.85
CA ASP A 75 -9.12 -11.88 7.04
C ASP A 75 -8.84 -12.49 8.43
N ALA A 76 -9.40 -13.68 8.70
CA ALA A 76 -9.24 -14.38 9.97
C ALA A 76 -7.81 -14.91 10.22
N ALA A 77 -6.94 -14.89 9.20
CA ALA A 77 -5.53 -15.23 9.32
C ALA A 77 -4.64 -13.98 9.43
N ASP A 78 -5.24 -12.81 9.71
CA ASP A 78 -4.58 -11.50 9.80
C ASP A 78 -3.84 -11.08 8.51
N ASN A 79 -4.21 -11.65 7.36
CA ASN A 79 -3.73 -11.13 6.07
C ASN A 79 -4.44 -9.81 5.78
N VAL A 80 -3.70 -8.83 5.25
CA VAL A 80 -4.21 -7.51 4.89
C VAL A 80 -4.57 -7.49 3.41
N TYR A 81 -5.77 -7.03 3.10
CA TYR A 81 -6.23 -6.75 1.74
C TYR A 81 -6.34 -5.25 1.57
N ALA A 82 -5.75 -4.70 0.53
CA ALA A 82 -5.90 -3.29 0.14
C ALA A 82 -6.54 -3.21 -1.24
N ALA A 83 -7.46 -2.27 -1.42
CA ALA A 83 -8.21 -2.09 -2.66
C ALA A 83 -8.14 -0.65 -3.16
N GLY A 84 -8.08 -0.50 -4.48
CA GLY A 84 -7.90 0.80 -5.12
C GLY A 84 -7.82 0.71 -6.64
N PHE A 85 -7.01 1.57 -7.26
CA PHE A 85 -6.73 1.52 -8.69
C PHE A 85 -5.25 1.75 -9.02
N SER A 86 -4.87 1.34 -10.23
CA SER A 86 -3.63 1.67 -10.92
C SER A 86 -3.93 2.35 -12.26
N LEU A 87 -3.07 3.28 -12.70
CA LEU A 87 -3.11 3.86 -14.05
C LEU A 87 -2.05 3.26 -15.00
N GLY A 88 -1.38 2.18 -14.59
CA GLY A 88 -0.28 1.58 -15.33
C GLY A 88 -0.20 0.07 -15.13
N ASP A 89 0.88 -0.52 -15.65
CA ASP A 89 1.12 -1.96 -15.56
C ASP A 89 1.57 -2.34 -14.14
N LEU A 90 0.63 -2.76 -13.29
CA LEU A 90 0.90 -3.13 -11.91
C LEU A 90 0.96 -4.65 -11.73
N ASP A 91 2.03 -5.13 -11.11
CA ASP A 91 2.16 -6.52 -10.66
C ASP A 91 1.93 -7.58 -11.76
N ALA A 92 2.57 -7.37 -12.91
CA ALA A 92 2.43 -8.19 -14.11
C ALA A 92 1.02 -8.23 -14.73
N ASN A 93 0.13 -7.31 -14.35
CA ASN A 93 -1.13 -7.06 -15.04
C ASN A 93 -0.97 -5.86 -15.95
N SER A 94 -1.14 -6.07 -17.25
CA SER A 94 -1.05 -5.00 -18.25
C SER A 94 -2.30 -4.15 -18.26
N SER A 95 -2.12 -2.83 -18.18
CA SER A 95 -3.18 -1.85 -18.37
C SER A 95 -3.47 -1.67 -19.86
N SER A 96 -4.75 -1.57 -20.21
CA SER A 96 -5.18 -1.16 -21.56
C SER A 96 -5.50 0.35 -21.63
N GLY A 97 -5.00 1.12 -20.66
CA GLY A 97 -5.26 2.54 -20.47
C GLY A 97 -6.46 2.80 -19.55
N GLY A 98 -6.47 3.99 -18.93
CA GLY A 98 -7.46 4.34 -17.91
C GLY A 98 -7.06 3.84 -16.52
N ALA A 99 -8.04 3.71 -15.63
CA ALA A 99 -7.83 3.19 -14.28
C ALA A 99 -8.30 1.75 -14.18
N ASP A 100 -7.39 0.87 -13.77
CA ASP A 100 -7.65 -0.55 -13.53
C ASP A 100 -7.80 -0.81 -12.04
N PHE A 101 -8.81 -1.59 -11.64
CA PHE A 101 -8.99 -1.91 -10.23
C PHE A 101 -7.84 -2.80 -9.75
N VAL A 102 -7.42 -2.59 -8.50
CA VAL A 102 -6.39 -3.43 -7.88
C VAL A 102 -6.87 -3.95 -6.54
N ILE A 103 -6.54 -5.20 -6.25
CA ILE A 103 -6.66 -5.80 -4.93
C ILE A 103 -5.29 -6.41 -4.62
N LEU A 104 -4.66 -5.91 -3.58
CA LEU A 104 -3.39 -6.42 -3.07
C LEU A 104 -3.65 -7.25 -1.84
N LYS A 105 -2.96 -8.37 -1.71
CA LYS A 105 -2.96 -9.19 -0.51
C LYS A 105 -1.54 -9.29 0.06
N TYR A 106 -1.41 -8.94 1.33
CA TYR A 106 -0.21 -9.18 2.11
C TYR A 106 -0.52 -10.16 3.24
N LEU A 107 0.31 -11.17 3.38
CA LEU A 107 0.25 -12.09 4.51
C LEU A 107 0.55 -11.33 5.82
N ALA A 108 0.20 -11.91 6.97
CA ALA A 108 0.41 -11.27 8.27
C ALA A 108 1.87 -10.84 8.52
N ASN A 109 2.84 -11.56 7.93
CA ASN A 109 4.27 -11.24 7.99
C ASN A 109 4.72 -10.16 6.98
N GLY A 110 3.82 -9.67 6.13
CA GLY A 110 4.07 -8.65 5.12
C GLY A 110 4.52 -9.19 3.76
N ASP A 111 4.54 -10.50 3.53
CA ASP A 111 4.84 -11.07 2.22
C ASP A 111 3.64 -10.88 1.27
N LYS A 112 3.88 -10.47 0.04
CA LYS A 112 2.82 -10.30 -0.97
C LYS A 112 2.40 -11.66 -1.54
N GLN A 113 1.10 -11.89 -1.71
CA GLN A 113 0.53 -13.08 -2.37
C GLN A 113 -0.06 -12.73 -3.73
#